data_AF-A0A543B3I5-F1
#
_entry.id   AF-A0A543B3I5-F1
#
_cell.length_a   1.000
_cell.length_b   1.000
_cell.length_c   1.000
_cell.angle_alpha   90.00
_cell.angle_beta   90.00
_cell.angle_gamma   90.00
#
_symmetry.space_group_name_H-M   'P 1'
#
loop_
_entity.id
_entity.type
_entity.pdbx_description
1 polymer ?
#
loop_
_entity_poly.entity_id
_entity_poly.type
_entity_poly.pdbx_seq_one_letter_code
_entity_poly.pdbx_strand_id
1 'polypeptide(L)'
;MVGVGAYVSAVFGWFVGGGMITAMLSPGVRVLPSDILITAVFWVLAIGGSVVLWMLWRSGRDLVRAAAWWLRAPYVLGHRPRVAAGWVQARTVNTEPPVLARITTATFVFLFGIAGVAWLFRDPTAGLGLVIGVLGLLSLACGVGQMGGVIRLVSGLSEADPLWVRLRSAMRRS
;
A
#
# COMPACT_ATOMS: atom_id res chain seq x y z
N MET A 1 -0.97 -13.27 4.45
CA MET A 1 -0.67 -13.76 3.09
C MET A 1 -1.71 -13.33 2.06
N VAL A 2 -3.01 -13.23 2.40
CA VAL A 2 -4.09 -12.81 1.49
C VAL A 2 -3.79 -11.50 0.72
N GLY A 3 -3.27 -10.47 1.39
CA GLY A 3 -2.95 -9.19 0.73
C GLY A 3 -1.84 -9.28 -0.32
N VAL A 4 -0.81 -10.12 -0.10
CA VAL A 4 0.26 -10.34 -1.08
C VAL A 4 -0.30 -11.12 -2.28
N GLY A 5 -1.11 -12.15 -2.05
CA GLY A 5 -1.77 -12.89 -3.12
C GLY A 5 -2.71 -12.01 -3.96
N ALA A 6 -3.49 -11.14 -3.31
CA ALA A 6 -4.36 -10.17 -3.99
C ALA A 6 -3.56 -9.16 -4.83
N TYR A 7 -2.41 -8.71 -4.33
CA TYR A 7 -1.50 -7.84 -5.08
C TYR A 7 -0.88 -8.53 -6.29
N VAL A 8 -0.34 -9.74 -6.11
CA VAL A 8 0.27 -10.51 -7.20
C VAL A 8 -0.76 -10.84 -8.28
N SER A 9 -1.96 -11.27 -7.90
CA SER A 9 -3.05 -11.54 -8.85
C SER A 9 -3.50 -10.29 -9.59
N ALA A 10 -3.64 -9.15 -8.90
CA ALA A 10 -3.98 -7.88 -9.55
C ALA A 10 -2.89 -7.44 -10.54
N VAL A 11 -1.63 -7.40 -10.11
CA VAL A 11 -0.51 -6.98 -10.96
C VAL A 11 -0.36 -7.88 -12.17
N PHE A 12 -0.40 -9.20 -11.97
CA PHE A 12 -0.25 -10.16 -13.05
C PHE A 12 -1.45 -10.12 -14.01
N GLY A 13 -2.68 -9.99 -13.48
CA GLY A 13 -3.88 -9.82 -14.29
C GLY A 13 -3.86 -8.56 -15.15
N TRP A 14 -3.53 -7.42 -14.55
CA TRP A 14 -3.41 -6.14 -15.27
C TRP A 14 -2.29 -6.18 -16.32
N PHE A 15 -1.13 -6.73 -15.97
CA PHE A 15 0.01 -6.82 -16.88
C PHE A 15 -0.28 -7.72 -18.09
N VAL A 16 -0.72 -8.97 -17.83
CA VAL A 16 -0.95 -9.95 -18.91
C VAL A 16 -2.21 -9.61 -19.68
N GLY A 17 -3.33 -9.29 -19.01
CA GLY A 17 -4.58 -8.92 -19.67
C GLY A 17 -4.47 -7.63 -20.48
N GLY A 18 -3.81 -6.61 -19.92
CA GLY A 18 -3.50 -5.38 -20.64
C GLY A 18 -2.54 -5.62 -21.81
N GLY A 19 -1.47 -6.38 -21.59
CA GLY A 19 -0.50 -6.74 -22.63
C GLY A 19 -1.15 -7.50 -23.79
N MET A 20 -2.02 -8.48 -23.52
CA MET A 20 -2.75 -9.22 -24.55
C MET A 20 -3.65 -8.31 -25.37
N ILE A 21 -4.39 -7.37 -24.74
CA ILE A 21 -5.19 -6.40 -25.49
C ILE A 21 -4.29 -5.56 -26.41
N THR A 22 -3.15 -5.09 -25.92
CA THR A 22 -2.23 -4.29 -26.75
C THR A 22 -1.67 -5.09 -27.93
N ALA A 23 -1.37 -6.37 -27.73
CA ALA A 23 -0.92 -7.28 -28.78
C ALA A 23 -2.04 -7.55 -29.81
N MET A 24 -3.28 -7.78 -29.37
CA MET A 24 -4.43 -8.02 -30.25
C MET A 24 -4.77 -6.81 -31.13
N LEU A 25 -4.56 -5.60 -30.61
CA LEU A 25 -4.80 -4.35 -31.34
C LEU A 25 -3.63 -3.98 -32.26
N SER A 26 -2.52 -4.72 -32.23
CA SER A 26 -1.36 -4.43 -33.05
C SER A 26 -1.60 -4.82 -34.52
N PRO A 27 -1.21 -3.99 -35.50
CA PRO A 27 -1.44 -4.27 -36.92
C PRO A 27 -0.79 -5.60 -37.36
N GLY A 28 -1.52 -6.38 -38.17
CA GLY A 28 -1.04 -7.64 -38.73
C GLY A 28 -1.13 -8.85 -37.79
N VAL A 29 -1.65 -8.69 -36.57
CA VAL A 29 -1.85 -9.80 -35.64
C VAL A 29 -3.19 -10.48 -35.90
N ARG A 30 -3.17 -11.81 -36.04
CA ARG A 30 -4.38 -12.63 -36.13
C ARG A 30 -4.85 -13.02 -34.73
N VAL A 31 -6.01 -12.52 -34.32
CA VAL A 31 -6.62 -12.86 -33.03
C VAL A 31 -7.24 -14.25 -33.09
N LEU A 32 -6.84 -15.12 -32.18
CA LEU A 32 -7.39 -16.47 -31.99
C LEU A 32 -8.42 -16.48 -30.85
N PRO A 33 -9.38 -17.41 -30.84
CA PRO A 33 -10.33 -17.58 -29.73
C PRO A 33 -9.64 -17.85 -28.38
N SER A 34 -8.48 -18.52 -28.39
CA SER A 34 -7.64 -18.74 -27.21
C SER A 34 -7.17 -17.44 -26.58
N ASP A 35 -6.84 -16.44 -27.39
CA ASP A 35 -6.32 -15.16 -26.92
C ASP A 35 -7.41 -14.40 -26.15
N ILE A 36 -8.65 -14.46 -26.65
CA ILE A 36 -9.83 -13.86 -26.00
C ILE A 36 -10.08 -14.53 -24.65
N LEU A 37 -10.02 -15.87 -24.59
CA LEU A 37 -10.25 -16.62 -23.37
C LEU A 37 -9.18 -16.35 -22.32
N ILE A 38 -7.90 -16.37 -22.71
CA ILE A 38 -6.77 -16.04 -21.84
C ILE A 38 -6.91 -14.61 -21.30
N THR A 39 -7.21 -13.66 -22.18
CA THR A 39 -7.41 -12.25 -21.81
C THR A 39 -8.55 -12.11 -20.79
N ALA A 40 -9.69 -12.76 -21.02
CA ALA A 40 -10.83 -12.74 -20.11
C ALA A 40 -10.47 -13.28 -18.72
N VAL A 41 -9.74 -14.41 -18.64
CA VAL A 41 -9.29 -14.98 -17.36
C VAL A 41 -8.39 -14.00 -16.60
N PHE A 42 -7.43 -13.37 -17.28
CA PHE A 42 -6.54 -12.39 -16.64
C PHE A 42 -7.27 -11.12 -16.20
N TRP A 43 -8.31 -10.69 -16.90
CA TRP A 43 -9.17 -9.59 -16.45
C TRP A 43 -9.97 -9.93 -15.21
N VAL A 44 -10.48 -11.16 -15.10
CA VAL A 44 -11.14 -11.63 -13.87
C VAL A 44 -10.16 -11.61 -12.70
N LEU A 45 -8.92 -12.06 -12.91
CA LEU A 45 -7.86 -11.98 -11.88
C LEU A 45 -7.49 -10.53 -11.52
N ALA A 46 -7.39 -9.65 -12.52
CA ALA A 46 -7.07 -8.23 -12.33
C ALA A 46 -8.13 -7.55 -11.45
N ILE A 47 -9.40 -7.67 -11.85
CA ILE A 47 -10.54 -7.05 -11.17
C ILE A 47 -10.72 -7.69 -9.79
N GLY A 48 -10.70 -9.02 -9.70
CA GLY A 48 -10.85 -9.75 -8.44
C GLY A 48 -9.77 -9.36 -7.42
N GLY A 49 -8.50 -9.34 -7.85
CA GLY A 49 -7.38 -8.91 -7.03
C GLY A 49 -7.52 -7.45 -6.57
N SER A 50 -7.87 -6.54 -7.47
CA SER A 50 -8.10 -5.12 -7.15
C SER A 50 -9.25 -4.92 -6.16
N VAL A 51 -10.36 -5.66 -6.30
CA VAL A 51 -11.50 -5.60 -5.37
C VAL A 51 -11.09 -6.07 -3.98
N VAL A 52 -10.36 -7.20 -3.88
CA VAL A 52 -9.88 -7.71 -2.60
C VAL A 52 -8.93 -6.71 -1.94
N LEU A 53 -8.01 -6.11 -2.70
CA LEU A 53 -7.13 -5.05 -2.17
C LEU A 53 -7.91 -3.85 -1.64
N TRP A 54 -8.94 -3.41 -2.36
CA TRP A 54 -9.80 -2.31 -1.93
C TRP A 54 -10.56 -2.64 -0.64
N MET A 55 -11.13 -3.85 -0.54
CA MET A 55 -11.80 -4.32 0.67
C MET A 55 -10.85 -4.42 1.87
N LEU A 56 -9.64 -4.94 1.66
CA LEU A 56 -8.58 -5.00 2.67
C LEU A 56 -8.14 -3.61 3.12
N TRP A 57 -8.05 -2.65 2.19
CA TRP A 57 -7.71 -1.27 2.50
C TRP A 57 -8.79 -0.62 3.37
N ARG A 58 -10.07 -0.78 3.01
CA ARG A 58 -11.18 -0.22 3.77
C ARG A 58 -11.26 -0.81 5.17
N SER A 59 -11.28 -2.14 5.29
CA SER A 59 -11.35 -2.83 6.58
C SER A 59 -10.11 -2.59 7.44
N GLY A 60 -8.91 -2.64 6.84
CA GLY A 60 -7.65 -2.39 7.51
C GLY A 60 -7.53 -0.97 8.06
N ARG A 61 -8.06 0.04 7.35
CA ARG A 61 -8.04 1.43 7.84
C ARG A 61 -8.82 1.59 9.15
N ASP A 62 -9.98 0.98 9.25
CA ASP A 62 -10.83 1.12 10.44
C ASP A 62 -10.25 0.35 11.62
N LEU A 63 -9.72 -0.85 11.39
CA LEU A 63 -9.01 -1.62 12.40
C LEU A 63 -7.77 -0.89 12.93
N VAL A 64 -6.95 -0.30 12.05
CA VAL A 64 -5.76 0.44 12.47
C VAL A 64 -6.13 1.74 13.19
N ARG A 65 -7.21 2.41 12.79
CA ARG A 65 -7.72 3.59 13.51
C ARG A 65 -8.17 3.22 14.92
N ALA A 66 -8.94 2.14 15.05
CA ALA A 66 -9.37 1.62 16.35
C ALA A 66 -8.15 1.24 17.20
N ALA A 67 -7.23 0.44 16.68
CA ALA A 67 -6.02 0.02 17.38
C ALA A 67 -5.18 1.23 17.84
N ALA A 68 -4.99 2.23 16.96
CA ALA A 68 -4.28 3.45 17.32
C ALA A 68 -5.00 4.20 18.45
N TRP A 69 -6.34 4.28 18.44
CA TRP A 69 -7.08 4.90 19.53
C TRP A 69 -6.91 4.15 20.86
N TRP A 70 -7.03 2.81 20.84
CA TRP A 70 -6.84 1.97 22.02
C TRP A 70 -5.44 2.08 22.61
N LEU A 71 -4.40 2.16 21.77
CA LEU A 71 -3.02 2.37 22.22
C LEU A 71 -2.84 3.71 22.94
N ARG A 72 -3.59 4.74 22.53
CA ARG A 72 -3.51 6.09 23.11
C ARG A 72 -4.35 6.25 24.37
N ALA A 73 -5.47 5.54 24.48
CA ALA A 73 -6.47 5.73 25.53
C ALA A 73 -5.89 5.74 26.96
N PRO A 74 -4.99 4.82 27.38
CA PRO A 74 -4.43 4.84 28.74
C PRO A 74 -3.66 6.12 29.08
N TYR A 75 -3.00 6.73 28.10
CA TYR A 75 -2.18 7.93 28.28
C TYR A 75 -2.98 9.23 28.16
N VAL A 76 -4.05 9.22 27.35
CA VAL A 76 -4.95 10.37 27.19
C VAL A 76 -5.90 10.48 28.39
N LEU A 77 -6.39 9.34 28.89
CA LEU A 77 -7.30 9.28 30.05
C LEU A 77 -6.57 9.39 31.40
N GLY A 78 -5.23 9.47 31.40
CA GLY A 78 -4.44 9.60 32.63
C GLY A 78 -4.26 8.31 33.44
N HIS A 79 -4.74 7.16 32.94
CA HIS A 79 -4.59 5.86 33.62
C HIS A 79 -3.15 5.34 33.66
N ARG A 80 -2.27 5.78 32.75
CA ARG A 80 -0.84 5.41 32.74
C ARG A 80 0.07 6.63 32.61
N PRO A 81 1.14 6.73 33.43
CA PRO A 81 2.13 7.77 33.27
C PRO A 81 2.97 7.57 32.01
N ARG A 82 3.44 8.67 31.42
CA ARG A 82 4.37 8.67 30.29
C ARG A 82 5.79 8.57 30.83
N VAL A 83 6.55 7.58 30.38
CA VAL A 83 7.85 7.22 30.95
C VAL A 83 8.91 7.09 29.85
N ALA A 84 10.18 7.20 30.23
CA ALA A 84 11.31 7.07 29.30
C ALA A 84 11.33 5.71 28.56
N ALA A 85 10.82 4.64 29.16
CA ALA A 85 10.64 3.36 28.46
C ALA A 85 9.72 3.48 27.23
N GLY A 86 8.71 4.36 27.27
CA GLY A 86 7.84 4.65 26.14
C GLY A 86 8.56 5.32 24.96
N TRP A 87 9.61 6.11 25.24
CA TRP A 87 10.48 6.68 24.20
C TRP A 87 11.29 5.61 23.48
N VAL A 88 11.84 4.64 24.22
CA VAL A 88 12.60 3.52 23.62
C VAL A 88 11.65 2.68 22.76
N GLN A 89 10.49 2.31 23.30
CA GLN A 89 9.50 1.49 22.62
C GLN A 89 9.00 2.13 21.31
N ALA A 90 8.76 3.45 21.31
CA ALA A 90 8.34 4.17 20.12
C ALA A 90 9.40 4.18 19.00
N ARG A 91 10.69 4.00 19.33
CA ARG A 91 11.79 3.94 18.36
C ARG A 91 12.12 2.51 17.92
N THR A 92 11.95 1.54 18.80
CA THR A 92 12.22 0.12 18.49
C THR A 92 11.07 -0.55 17.74
N VAL A 93 9.85 0.00 17.76
CA VAL A 93 8.71 -0.61 17.04
C VAL A 93 8.98 -0.81 15.54
N ASN A 94 9.75 0.09 14.91
CA ASN A 94 10.09 -0.04 13.49
C ASN A 94 11.03 -1.22 13.21
N THR A 95 11.76 -1.68 14.22
CA THR A 95 12.63 -2.86 14.14
C THR A 95 11.92 -4.16 14.45
N GLU A 96 10.67 -4.11 14.92
CA GLU A 96 9.88 -5.33 15.11
C GLU A 96 9.66 -6.01 13.75
N PRO A 97 9.95 -7.32 13.62
CA PRO A 97 9.85 -8.05 12.35
C PRO A 97 8.55 -7.79 11.54
N PRO A 98 7.34 -7.77 12.15
CA PRO A 98 6.12 -7.52 11.38
C PRO A 98 6.01 -6.08 10.86
N VAL A 99 6.55 -5.09 11.58
CA VAL A 99 6.53 -3.68 11.16
C VAL A 99 7.61 -3.43 10.13
N LEU A 100 8.81 -3.96 10.35
CA LEU A 100 9.90 -3.90 9.39
C LEU A 100 9.50 -4.52 8.04
N ALA A 101 8.86 -5.70 8.05
CA ALA A 101 8.37 -6.32 6.83
C ALA A 101 7.36 -5.44 6.09
N ARG A 102 6.46 -4.74 6.80
CA ARG A 102 5.51 -3.78 6.21
C ARG A 102 6.22 -2.55 5.63
N ILE A 103 7.22 -2.02 6.31
CA ILE A 103 8.00 -0.89 5.82
C ILE A 103 8.75 -1.31 4.55
N THR A 104 9.46 -2.44 4.58
CA THR A 104 10.22 -2.95 3.43
C THR A 104 9.32 -3.22 2.24
N THR A 105 8.18 -3.91 2.44
CA THR A 105 7.22 -4.17 1.36
C THR A 105 6.59 -2.89 0.81
N ALA A 106 6.23 -1.93 1.67
CA ALA A 106 5.75 -0.62 1.24
C ALA A 106 6.80 0.13 0.40
N THR A 107 8.07 0.09 0.80
CA THR A 107 9.18 0.71 0.06
C THR A 107 9.34 0.09 -1.33
N PHE A 108 9.37 -1.24 -1.44
CA PHE A 108 9.45 -1.90 -2.75
C PHE A 108 8.25 -1.57 -3.64
N VAL A 109 7.06 -1.56 -3.06
CA VAL A 109 5.82 -1.21 -3.76
C VAL A 109 5.83 0.27 -4.19
N PHE A 110 6.40 1.18 -3.40
CA PHE A 110 6.61 2.58 -3.80
C PHE A 110 7.60 2.72 -4.94
N LEU A 111 8.74 2.03 -4.88
CA LEU A 111 9.74 2.04 -5.97
C LEU A 111 9.13 1.54 -7.28
N PHE A 112 8.36 0.44 -7.22
CA PHE A 112 7.63 -0.08 -8.36
C PHE A 112 6.58 0.92 -8.87
N GLY A 113 5.88 1.58 -7.96
CA GLY A 113 4.93 2.63 -8.28
C GLY A 113 5.53 3.82 -9.00
N ILE A 114 6.66 4.34 -8.50
CA ILE A 114 7.41 5.43 -9.11
C ILE A 114 7.94 5.01 -10.49
N ALA A 115 8.51 3.81 -10.61
CA ALA A 115 9.00 3.29 -11.88
C ALA A 115 7.88 3.19 -12.93
N GLY A 116 6.71 2.66 -12.55
CA GLY A 116 5.57 2.53 -13.45
C GLY A 116 5.00 3.88 -13.89
N VAL A 117 4.87 4.83 -12.96
CA VAL A 117 4.42 6.20 -13.28
C VAL A 117 5.45 6.94 -14.14
N ALA A 118 6.74 6.80 -13.86
CA ALA A 118 7.79 7.39 -14.70
C ALA A 118 7.74 6.84 -16.14
N TRP A 119 7.45 5.55 -16.30
CA TRP A 119 7.28 4.94 -17.62
C TRP A 119 6.08 5.52 -18.38
N LEU A 120 4.96 5.74 -17.68
CA LEU A 120 3.77 6.37 -18.27
C LEU A 120 4.07 7.76 -18.86
N PHE A 121 4.90 8.56 -18.18
CA PHE A 121 5.33 9.87 -18.70
C PHE A 121 6.35 9.76 -19.82
N ARG A 122 7.19 8.71 -19.82
CA ARG A 122 8.19 8.48 -20.87
C ARG A 122 7.54 8.13 -22.20
N ASP A 123 6.50 7.31 -22.20
CA ASP A 123 5.81 6.88 -23.42
C ASP A 123 4.29 6.68 -23.17
N PRO A 124 3.51 7.77 -23.18
CA PRO A 124 2.08 7.73 -22.90
C PRO A 124 1.26 7.15 -24.07
N THR A 125 1.85 7.06 -25.26
CA THR A 125 1.18 6.63 -26.49
C THR A 125 1.30 5.13 -26.75
N ALA A 126 2.28 4.46 -26.15
CA ALA A 126 2.38 3.01 -26.22
C ALA A 126 1.31 2.36 -25.34
N GLY A 127 0.55 1.42 -25.90
CA GLY A 127 -0.46 0.67 -25.16
C GLY A 127 0.10 -0.03 -23.91
N LEU A 128 1.34 -0.53 -23.98
CA LEU A 128 2.05 -1.10 -22.82
C LEU A 128 2.42 -0.03 -21.77
N GLY A 129 2.71 1.20 -22.19
CA GLY A 129 2.99 2.32 -21.29
C GLY A 129 1.81 2.66 -20.40
N LEU A 130 0.60 2.64 -20.94
CA LEU A 130 -0.65 2.80 -20.17
C LEU A 130 -0.83 1.68 -19.13
N VAL A 131 -0.61 0.43 -19.52
CA VAL A 131 -0.72 -0.72 -18.61
C VAL A 131 0.28 -0.63 -17.47
N ILE A 132 1.55 -0.34 -17.78
CA ILE A 132 2.62 -0.13 -16.78
C ILE A 132 2.30 1.06 -15.88
N GLY A 133 1.71 2.13 -16.43
CA GLY A 133 1.25 3.29 -15.67
C GLY A 133 0.16 2.94 -14.65
N VAL A 134 -0.86 2.18 -15.07
CA VAL A 134 -1.94 1.70 -14.17
C VAL A 134 -1.36 0.82 -13.06
N LEU A 135 -0.44 -0.07 -13.38
CA LEU A 135 0.28 -0.86 -12.39
C LEU A 135 1.06 0.03 -11.42
N GLY A 136 1.74 1.05 -11.93
CA GLY A 136 2.44 2.05 -11.12
C GLY A 136 1.50 2.74 -10.12
N LEU A 137 0.35 3.22 -10.59
CA LEU A 137 -0.66 3.86 -9.74
C LEU A 137 -1.24 2.90 -8.69
N LEU A 138 -1.54 1.65 -9.07
CA LEU A 138 -2.01 0.62 -8.15
C LEU A 138 -0.97 0.34 -7.05
N SER A 139 0.30 0.24 -7.42
CA SER A 139 1.40 0.06 -6.48
C SER A 139 1.55 1.26 -5.56
N LEU A 140 1.52 2.50 -6.07
CA LEU A 140 1.52 3.69 -5.23
C LEU A 140 0.38 3.69 -4.21
N ALA A 141 -0.85 3.36 -4.64
CA ALA A 141 -2.01 3.28 -3.75
C ALA A 141 -1.82 2.23 -2.65
N CYS A 142 -1.29 1.05 -3.00
CA CYS A 142 -0.95 0.00 -2.05
C CYS A 142 0.13 0.44 -1.06
N GLY A 143 1.19 1.09 -1.53
CA GLY A 143 2.28 1.62 -0.71
C GLY A 143 1.79 2.66 0.30
N VAL A 144 0.95 3.60 -0.14
CA VAL A 144 0.30 4.59 0.73
C VAL A 144 -0.58 3.93 1.78
N GLY A 145 -1.34 2.90 1.40
CA GLY A 145 -2.17 2.13 2.32
C GLY A 145 -1.36 1.44 3.43
N GLN A 146 -0.28 0.74 3.04
CA GLN A 146 0.59 0.03 3.99
C GLN A 146 1.33 1.00 4.92
N MET A 147 1.95 2.04 4.35
CA MET A 147 2.72 3.02 5.12
C MET A 147 1.83 3.88 6.02
N GLY A 148 0.64 4.25 5.54
CA GLY A 148 -0.36 4.97 6.35
C GLY A 148 -0.81 4.17 7.58
N GLY A 149 -0.83 2.83 7.50
CA GLY A 149 -1.07 1.96 8.64
C GLY A 149 0.07 2.00 9.66
N VAL A 150 1.31 1.91 9.20
CA VAL A 150 2.51 2.01 10.05
C VAL A 150 2.58 3.36 10.77
N ILE A 151 2.39 4.46 10.05
CA ILE A 151 2.40 5.82 10.63
C ILE A 151 1.37 5.96 11.75
N ARG A 152 0.16 5.41 11.58
CA ARG A 152 -0.89 5.45 12.62
C ARG A 152 -0.52 4.64 13.85
N LEU A 153 0.08 3.46 13.68
CA LEU A 153 0.53 2.61 14.79
C LEU A 153 1.66 3.28 15.58
N VAL A 154 2.70 3.74 14.88
CA VAL A 154 3.83 4.46 15.49
C VAL A 154 3.31 5.69 16.24
N SER A 155 2.44 6.48 15.60
CA SER A 155 1.83 7.65 16.23
C SER A 155 0.91 7.32 17.42
N GLY A 156 0.38 6.10 17.51
CA GLY A 156 -0.34 5.58 18.67
C GLY A 156 0.62 5.35 19.84
N LEU A 157 1.71 4.62 19.58
CA LEU A 157 2.74 4.27 20.55
C LEU A 157 3.52 5.49 21.06
N SER A 158 3.75 6.48 20.21
CA SER A 158 4.43 7.73 20.60
C SER A 158 3.67 8.54 21.67
N GLU A 159 2.40 8.25 21.98
CA GLU A 159 1.74 8.93 23.12
C GLU A 159 2.30 8.52 24.48
N ALA A 160 3.02 7.39 24.55
CA ALA A 160 3.76 6.97 25.73
C ALA A 160 5.06 7.77 25.92
N ASP A 161 5.55 8.45 24.88
CA ASP A 161 6.80 9.20 24.88
C ASP A 161 6.59 10.62 25.46
N PRO A 162 7.23 10.95 26.60
CA PRO A 162 7.13 12.28 27.21
C PRO A 162 7.76 13.39 26.34
N LEU A 163 8.80 13.11 25.56
CA LEU A 163 9.45 14.09 24.69
C LEU A 163 8.56 14.46 23.50
N TRP A 164 7.91 13.47 22.90
CA TRP A 164 6.99 13.67 21.78
C TRP A 164 5.83 14.61 22.16
N VAL A 165 5.26 14.45 23.34
CA VAL A 165 4.17 15.34 23.82
C VAL A 165 4.68 16.76 24.03
N ARG A 166 5.86 16.93 24.63
CA ARG A 166 6.48 18.25 24.80
C ARG A 166 6.70 18.93 23.45
N LEU A 167 7.29 18.22 22.48
CA LEU A 167 7.53 18.73 21.13
C LEU A 167 6.22 19.13 20.43
N ARG A 168 5.20 18.27 20.49
CA ARG A 168 3.89 18.56 19.89
C ARG A 168 3.22 19.77 20.55
N SER A 169 3.34 19.91 21.87
CA SER A 169 2.79 21.07 22.58
C SER A 169 3.52 22.38 22.22
N ALA A 170 4.83 22.32 21.98
CA ALA A 170 5.63 23.46 21.52
C ALA A 170 5.24 23.87 20.09
N MET A 171 5.12 22.91 19.16
CA MET A 171 4.71 23.17 17.77
C MET A 171 3.27 23.69 17.63
N ARG A 172 2.39 23.46 18.62
CA ARG A 172 1.03 24.04 18.62
C ARG A 172 0.99 25.48 19.13
N ARG A 173 2.06 25.95 19.78
CA ARG A 173 2.16 27.29 20.36
C ARG A 173 2.89 28.28 19.45
N SER A 174 3.63 27.77 18.46
CA SER A 174 4.23 28.53 17.35
C SER A 174 3.22 28.71 16.22
#